data_AF-A0A1S4A0K4-F1
#
_entry.id   AF-A0A1S4A0K4-F1
#
_cell.length_a   1.000
_cell.length_b   1.000
_cell.length_c   1.000
_cell.angle_alpha   90.00
_cell.angle_beta   90.00
_cell.angle_gamma   90.00
#
_symmetry.space_group_name_H-M   'P 1'
#
loop_
_entity.id
_entity.type
_entity.pdbx_description
1 polymer ?
#
loop_
_entity_poly.entity_id
_entity_poly.type
_entity_poly.pdbx_seq_one_letter_code
_entity_poly.pdbx_strand_id
1 'polypeptide(L)' 'MDFPELWAIFGPGVSGAVFGAGWWFWVDAVVCSSVKVSFLHYLPGIFASLAALMFNCVRKEDIDYSPYDEGEWRYE' A
#
# COMPACT_ATOMS: atom_id res chain seq x y z
N MET A 1 -13.98 9.02 20.10
CA MET A 1 -13.41 9.10 18.75
C MET A 1 -14.56 9.19 17.79
N ASP A 2 -14.58 10.26 17.01
CA ASP A 2 -15.61 10.47 16.02
C ASP A 2 -15.33 9.60 14.79
N PHE A 3 -16.36 9.28 13.99
CA PHE A 3 -16.21 8.47 12.78
C PHE A 3 -15.09 8.93 11.81
N PRO A 4 -14.93 10.24 11.51
CA PRO A 4 -13.82 10.70 10.66
C PRO A 4 -12.44 10.50 11.28
N GLU A 5 -12.34 10.58 12.61
CA GLU A 5 -11.09 10.39 13.36
C GLU A 5 -10.66 8.92 13.35
N LEU A 6 -11.62 8.01 13.54
CA LEU A 6 -11.40 6.57 13.40
C LEU A 6 -10.95 6.21 11.97
N TRP A 7 -11.55 6.82 10.95
CA TRP A 7 -11.18 6.60 9.55
C TRP A 7 -9.78 7.14 9.23
N ALA A 8 -9.37 8.26 9.84
CA ALA A 8 -8.02 8.79 9.68
C ALA A 8 -6.94 7.84 10.23
N ILE A 9 -7.21 7.18 11.36
CA ILE A 9 -6.28 6.24 12.00
C ILE A 9 -6.18 4.92 11.24
N PHE A 10 -7.33 4.32 10.89
CA PHE A 10 -7.37 2.99 10.28
C PHE A 10 -7.25 3.03 8.75
N GLY A 11 -7.57 4.15 8.12
CA GLY A 11 -7.60 4.33 6.66
C GLY A 11 -6.31 3.90 5.96
N PRO A 12 -5.12 4.34 6.41
CA PRO A 12 -3.86 3.93 5.79
C PRO A 12 -3.59 2.42 5.93
N GLY A 13 -4.00 1.81 7.05
CA GLY A 13 -3.86 0.36 7.25
C GLY A 13 -4.80 -0.44 6.34
N VAL A 14 -6.05 -0.01 6.22
CA VAL A 14 -7.05 -0.64 5.35
C VAL A 14 -6.66 -0.49 3.88
N SER A 15 -6.20 0.69 3.45
CA SER A 15 -5.76 0.90 2.08
C SER A 15 -4.52 0.06 1.74
N GLY A 16 -3.56 -0.06 2.68
CA GLY A 16 -2.40 -0.94 2.55
C GLY A 16 -2.79 -2.42 2.43
N ALA A 17 -3.76 -2.88 3.24
CA ALA A 17 -4.25 -4.26 3.19
C ALA A 17 -4.96 -4.57 1.86
N VAL A 18 -5.83 -3.68 1.37
CA VAL A 18 -6.51 -3.84 0.07
C VAL A 18 -5.51 -3.84 -1.08
N PHE A 19 -4.55 -2.91 -1.06
CA PHE A 19 -3.47 -2.85 -2.04
C PHE A 19 -2.64 -4.14 -2.05
N GLY A 20 -2.21 -4.61 -0.88
CA GLY A 20 -1.41 -5.83 -0.74
C GLY A 20 -2.15 -7.08 -1.22
N ALA A 21 -3.45 -7.21 -0.89
CA ALA A 21 -4.28 -8.31 -1.37
C ALA A 21 -4.43 -8.29 -2.90
N GLY A 22 -4.73 -7.12 -3.49
CA GLY A 22 -4.83 -6.96 -4.93
C GLY A 22 -3.52 -7.24 -5.67
N TRP A 23 -2.40 -6.79 -5.12
CA TRP A 23 -1.07 -7.09 -5.64
C TRP A 23 -0.77 -8.59 -5.60
N TRP A 24 -1.08 -9.27 -4.48
CA TRP A 24 -0.88 -10.71 -4.34
C TRP A 24 -1.67 -11.51 -5.38
N PHE A 25 -2.96 -11.19 -5.59
CA PHE A 25 -3.78 -11.82 -6.63
C PHE A 25 -3.20 -11.63 -8.03
N TRP A 26 -2.66 -10.43 -8.31
CA TRP A 26 -2.01 -10.17 -9.58
C TRP A 26 -0.73 -11.02 -9.73
N VAL A 27 0.15 -11.05 -8.73
CA VAL A 27 1.37 -11.88 -8.76
C VAL A 27 1.05 -13.35 -8.95
N ASP A 28 0.07 -13.89 -8.21
CA ASP A 28 -0.40 -15.26 -8.33
C ASP A 28 -0.89 -15.56 -9.76
N ALA A 29 -1.71 -14.66 -10.33
CA ALA A 29 -2.18 -14.78 -11.70
C ALA A 29 -1.03 -14.75 -12.73
N VAL A 30 0.02 -13.93 -12.52
CA VAL A 30 1.20 -13.90 -13.41
C VAL A 30 2.00 -15.20 -13.32
N VAL A 31 2.23 -15.71 -12.12
CA VAL A 31 3.07 -16.91 -11.89
C VAL A 31 2.36 -18.19 -12.32
N CYS A 32 1.05 -18.29 -12.09
CA CYS A 32 0.26 -19.49 -12.40
C CYS A 32 -0.36 -19.48 -13.81
N SER A 33 -0.25 -18.39 -14.57
CA SER A 33 -0.81 -18.35 -15.93
C SER A 33 -0.02 -19.23 -16.91
N SER A 34 -0.69 -20.24 -17.45
CA SER A 34 -0.20 -21.02 -18.59
C SER A 34 -0.50 -20.37 -19.96
N VAL A 35 -1.22 -19.24 -19.96
CA VAL A 35 -1.69 -18.54 -21.17
C VAL A 35 -0.85 -17.27 -21.40
N LYS A 36 -0.45 -17.01 -22.64
CA LYS A 36 0.22 -15.76 -23.03
C LYS A 36 -0.77 -14.59 -22.96
N VAL A 37 -0.75 -13.87 -21.85
CA VAL A 37 -1.45 -12.58 -21.70
C VAL A 37 -0.61 -11.48 -22.36
N SER A 38 -1.27 -10.52 -23.01
CA SER A 38 -0.61 -9.37 -23.64
C SER A 38 0.08 -8.49 -22.60
N PHE A 39 1.27 -7.98 -22.94
CA PHE A 39 2.14 -7.19 -22.04
C PHE A 39 1.41 -6.03 -21.32
N LEU A 40 0.46 -5.39 -22.02
CA LEU A 40 -0.32 -4.27 -21.45
C LEU A 40 -1.05 -4.62 -20.15
N HIS A 41 -1.50 -5.87 -19.98
CA HIS A 41 -2.25 -6.29 -18.80
C HIS A 41 -1.36 -6.50 -17.57
N TYR A 42 -0.04 -6.59 -17.76
CA TYR A 42 0.92 -6.65 -16.65
C TYR A 42 1.32 -5.27 -16.13
N LEU A 43 1.15 -4.21 -16.93
CA LEU A 43 1.55 -2.85 -16.56
C LEU A 43 1.01 -2.40 -15.19
N PRO A 44 -0.28 -2.58 -14.84
CA PRO A 44 -0.81 -2.13 -13.55
C PRO A 44 -0.07 -2.74 -12.35
N GLY A 45 0.23 -4.04 -12.40
CA GLY A 45 0.94 -4.70 -11.31
C GLY A 45 2.45 -4.48 -11.31
N ILE A 46 3.06 -4.22 -12.48
CA ILE A 46 4.45 -3.76 -12.56
C ILE A 46 4.57 -2.39 -11.87
N PHE A 47 3.69 -1.45 -12.19
CA PHE A 47 3.67 -0.14 -11.52
C PHE A 47 3.37 -0.26 -10.02
N ALA A 48 2.45 -1.14 -9.61
CA ALA A 48 2.20 -1.42 -8.20
C ALA A 48 3.45 -1.95 -7.48
N SER A 49 4.20 -2.85 -8.11
CA SER A 49 5.43 -3.42 -7.56
C SER A 49 6.55 -2.36 -7.46
N LEU A 50 6.67 -1.51 -8.47
CA LEU A 50 7.61 -0.37 -8.44
C LEU A 50 7.25 0.64 -7.35
N ALA A 51 5.96 0.97 -7.21
CA ALA A 51 5.50 1.85 -6.15
C ALA A 51 5.78 1.25 -4.75
N ALA A 52 5.50 -0.04 -4.56
CA ALA A 52 5.84 -0.74 -3.33
C ALA A 52 7.35 -0.70 -3.03
N LEU A 53 8.21 -0.89 -4.04
CA LEU A 53 9.65 -0.77 -3.88
C LEU A 53 10.06 0.66 -3.51
N MET A 54 9.52 1.68 -4.18
CA MET A 54 9.78 3.09 -3.86
C MET A 54 9.41 3.43 -2.42
N PHE A 55 8.25 2.96 -1.94
CA PHE A 55 7.85 3.15 -0.54
C PHE A 55 8.80 2.47 0.46
N ASN A 56 9.38 1.32 0.11
CA ASN A 56 10.37 0.64 0.94
C ASN A 56 11.77 1.28 0.87
N CYS A 57 12.09 1.96 -0.23
CA CYS A 57 13.37 2.66 -0.42
C CYS A 57 13.40 4.08 0.19
N VAL A 58 12.26 4.64 0.59
CA VAL A 58 12.20 5.91 1.30
C VAL A 58 12.30 5.63 2.80
N ARG A 59 13.30 6.23 3.47
CA ARG A 59 13.42 6.14 4.93
C ARG A 59 12.29 6.91 5.55
N LYS A 60 11.67 6.33 6.58
CA LYS A 60 10.58 6.99 7.33
C LYS A 60 10.99 8.37 7.87
N GLU A 61 12.28 8.54 8.17
CA GLU A 61 12.93 9.76 8.66
C GLU A 61 12.93 10.91 7.63
N ASP A 62 12.85 10.59 6.33
CA ASP A 62 12.85 11.57 5.23
C ASP A 62 11.42 11.99 4.83
N ILE A 63 10.40 11.46 5.52
CA ILE A 63 8.98 11.75 5.28
C ILE A 63 8.49 12.70 6.38
N ASP A 64 8.47 14.01 6.09
CA ASP A 64 8.05 15.09 7.01
C ASP A 64 6.55 15.03 7.40
N TYR A 65 5.80 14.10 6.81
CA TYR A 65 4.41 13.80 7.13
C TYR A 65 4.25 12.31 7.46
N SER A 66 4.36 11.98 8.74
CA SER A 66 4.00 10.66 9.25
C SER A 66 2.64 10.78 9.94
N PRO A 67 1.54 10.27 9.35
CA PRO A 67 0.24 10.14 10.05
C PRO A 67 0.30 9.18 11.26
N TYR A 68 1.48 8.62 11.54
CA TYR A 68 1.80 7.79 12.70
C TYR A 68 2.79 8.47 13.67
N ASP A 69 3.34 9.65 13.36
CA ASP A 69 4.25 10.39 14.27
C ASP A 69 3.49 11.29 15.23
N GLU A 70 2.17 11.36 15.13
CA GLU A 70 1.34 11.94 16.19
C GLU A 70 1.12 10.95 17.35
N GLY A 71 2.23 10.38 17.83
CA GLY A 71 2.33 9.70 19.13
C GLY A 71 2.24 10.63 20.33
N GLU A 72 2.01 11.93 20.12
CA GLU A 72 1.84 12.93 21.19
C GLU A 72 0.39 13.12 21.68
N TRP A 73 -0.62 12.42 21.14
CA TRP A 73 -2.01 12.51 21.67
C TRP A 73 -2.29 11.57 22.85
N ARG A 74 -1.27 11.19 23.63
CA ARG A 74 -1.43 10.32 24.81
C ARG A 74 -1.05 10.94 26.16
N TYR A 75 -0.97 12.27 26.24
CA TYR A 75 -0.89 12.98 27.51
C TYR A 75 -1.90 14.13 27.57
N GLU A 76 -3.18 13.80 27.70
CA GLU A 76 -4.16 14.35 28.67
C GLU A 76 -5.51 13.65 28.51
#